data_AF-A0AAF0Q817-F1
#
_entry.id   AF-A0AAF0Q817-F1
#
_cell.length_a   1.000
_cell.length_b   1.000
_cell.length_c   1.000
_cell.angle_alpha   90.00
_cell.angle_beta   90.00
_cell.angle_gamma   90.00
#
_symmetry.space_group_name_H-M   'P 1'
#
loop_
_entity.id
_entity.type
_entity.pdbx_description
1 polymer ?
#
loop_
_entity_poly.entity_id
_entity_poly.type
_entity_poly.pdbx_seq_one_letter_code
_entity_poly.pdbx_strand_id
1 'polypeptide(L)'
;MAKNKIGHRSSATTRRLKMYNCRPKRDRKGKVLKHEYQSKQLPSTRIQPDPRWFINTRVISQEKLESFREEIPDRLSSNYNIIMNGSNLPMSLVNEHKKKGKAHQLGSKPSAGTEKKHAKHFKSLAKKADTP
;
A
#
# COMPACT_ATOMS: atom_id res chain seq x y z
N MET A 1 32.05 -29.16 -24.41
CA MET A 1 32.10 -30.09 -23.25
C MET A 1 30.69 -30.30 -22.70
N ALA A 2 29.96 -31.28 -23.23
CA ALA A 2 28.64 -31.66 -22.72
C ALA A 2 28.83 -32.35 -21.36
N LYS A 3 28.23 -31.81 -20.28
CA LYS A 3 28.29 -32.44 -18.95
C LYS A 3 27.30 -33.61 -18.90
N ASN A 4 27.82 -34.80 -18.62
CA ASN A 4 27.13 -36.08 -18.47
C ASN A 4 25.67 -35.97 -17.98
N LYS A 5 24.72 -36.37 -18.82
CA LYS A 5 23.33 -36.66 -18.43
C LYS A 5 23.28 -38.09 -17.88
N ILE A 6 23.60 -38.26 -16.61
CA ILE A 6 23.32 -39.52 -15.89
C ILE A 6 22.27 -39.19 -14.82
N GLY A 7 21.00 -39.35 -15.20
CA GLY A 7 20.17 -40.36 -14.54
C GLY A 7 19.25 -40.03 -13.36
N HIS A 8 19.16 -38.83 -12.75
CA HIS A 8 18.18 -38.61 -11.63
C HIS A 8 17.57 -37.21 -11.47
N ARG A 9 18.11 -36.19 -12.13
CA ARG A 9 17.68 -34.80 -11.91
C ARG A 9 17.23 -34.15 -13.20
N SER A 10 16.05 -33.53 -13.18
CA SER A 10 15.59 -32.67 -14.27
C SER A 10 16.52 -31.46 -14.44
N SER A 11 16.49 -30.84 -15.62
CA SER A 11 17.26 -29.62 -15.90
C SER A 11 16.86 -28.47 -14.96
N ALA A 12 15.57 -28.36 -14.63
CA ALA A 12 15.03 -27.40 -13.67
C ALA A 12 15.59 -27.63 -12.25
N THR A 13 15.56 -28.87 -11.77
CA THR A 13 16.14 -29.24 -10.47
C THR A 13 17.63 -28.93 -10.42
N THR A 14 18.35 -29.19 -11.52
CA THR A 14 19.79 -28.88 -11.62
C THR A 14 20.06 -27.38 -11.53
N ARG A 15 19.22 -26.52 -12.15
CA ARG A 15 19.35 -25.06 -12.05
C ARG A 15 19.04 -24.56 -10.63
N ARG A 16 17.98 -25.08 -9.99
CA ARG A 16 17.63 -24.78 -8.60
C ARG A 16 18.77 -25.14 -7.65
N LEU A 17 19.36 -26.33 -7.79
CA LEU A 17 20.46 -26.74 -6.92
C LEU A 17 21.72 -25.89 -7.12
N LYS A 18 21.99 -25.41 -8.35
CA LYS A 18 23.09 -24.49 -8.61
C LYS A 18 22.90 -23.14 -7.92
N MET A 19 21.67 -22.67 -7.75
CA MET A 19 21.36 -21.43 -7.02
C MET A 19 21.88 -21.46 -5.58
N TYR A 20 21.78 -22.59 -4.87
CA TYR A 20 22.30 -22.69 -3.50
C TYR A 20 23.84 -22.63 -3.43
N ASN A 21 24.53 -22.87 -4.56
CA ASN A 21 25.99 -22.90 -4.65
C ASN A 21 26.58 -21.61 -5.26
N CYS A 22 25.82 -20.50 -5.29
CA CYS A 22 26.28 -19.22 -5.86
C CYS A 22 27.44 -18.63 -5.03
N ARG A 23 28.67 -18.71 -5.57
CA ARG A 23 29.87 -18.11 -4.97
C ARG A 23 30.63 -17.28 -6.01
N PRO A 24 31.28 -16.17 -5.63
CA PRO A 24 32.13 -15.40 -6.54
C PRO A 24 33.29 -16.26 -7.05
N LYS A 25 33.50 -16.26 -8.37
CA LYS A 25 34.70 -16.86 -8.97
C LYS A 25 35.86 -15.89 -8.84
N ARG A 26 37.01 -16.40 -8.38
CA ARG A 26 38.23 -15.62 -8.15
C ARG A 26 39.38 -16.15 -8.99
N ASP A 27 40.29 -15.26 -9.35
CA ASP A 27 41.60 -15.59 -9.91
C ASP A 27 42.55 -16.08 -8.80
N ARG A 28 43.68 -16.68 -9.16
CA ARG A 28 44.73 -17.13 -8.22
C ARG A 28 45.23 -16.00 -7.32
N LYS A 29 45.22 -14.76 -7.81
CA LYS A 29 45.56 -13.54 -7.05
C LYS A 29 44.43 -13.05 -6.12
N GLY A 30 43.31 -13.77 -6.03
CA GLY A 30 42.17 -13.44 -5.15
C GLY A 30 41.18 -12.40 -5.70
N LYS A 31 41.44 -11.84 -6.90
CA LYS A 31 40.54 -10.87 -7.56
C LYS A 31 39.27 -11.55 -8.06
N VAL A 32 38.10 -10.95 -7.80
CA VAL A 32 36.80 -11.48 -8.24
C VAL A 32 36.64 -11.27 -9.74
N LEU A 33 36.46 -12.36 -10.48
CA LEU A 33 36.24 -12.37 -11.93
C LEU A 33 34.76 -12.21 -12.28
N LYS A 34 33.89 -12.97 -11.60
CA LYS A 34 32.44 -12.96 -11.82
C LYS A 34 31.69 -13.26 -10.54
N HIS A 35 30.59 -12.55 -10.36
CA HIS A 35 29.55 -12.87 -9.39
C HIS A 35 28.18 -12.70 -10.06
N GLU A 36 27.22 -13.59 -9.80
CA GLU A 36 26.00 -13.69 -10.62
C GLU A 36 25.01 -12.53 -10.40
N TYR A 37 24.92 -11.99 -9.17
CA TYR A 37 23.95 -10.94 -8.80
C TYR A 37 24.58 -9.65 -8.24
N GLN A 38 25.90 -9.49 -8.39
CA GLN A 38 26.65 -8.35 -7.83
C GLN A 38 27.50 -7.73 -8.94
N SER A 39 26.83 -7.20 -9.96
CA SER A 39 27.47 -6.43 -11.02
C SER A 39 27.91 -5.07 -10.48
N LYS A 40 29.14 -4.64 -10.80
CA LYS A 40 29.65 -3.30 -10.43
C LYS A 40 29.20 -2.19 -11.39
N GLN A 41 28.63 -2.56 -12.53
CA GLN A 41 28.15 -1.61 -13.53
C GLN A 41 26.88 -0.94 -13.01
N LEU A 42 26.84 0.39 -13.03
CA LEU A 42 25.64 1.15 -12.71
C LEU A 42 24.74 1.18 -13.96
N PRO A 43 23.50 0.69 -13.89
CA PRO A 43 22.56 0.85 -14.99
C PRO A 43 22.10 2.31 -15.11
N SER A 44 21.63 2.71 -16.29
CA SER A 44 20.93 3.98 -16.45
C SER A 44 19.61 3.93 -15.68
N THR A 45 19.40 4.88 -14.77
CA THR A 45 18.24 4.93 -13.86
C THR A 45 17.10 5.81 -14.35
N ARG A 46 17.27 6.48 -15.50
CA ARG A 46 16.26 7.38 -16.04
C ARG A 46 15.06 6.57 -16.55
N ILE A 47 13.89 6.92 -16.05
CA ILE A 47 12.62 6.34 -16.51
C ILE A 47 12.13 7.15 -17.72
N GLN A 48 11.72 6.47 -18.78
CA GLN A 48 11.21 7.12 -20.00
C GLN A 48 9.86 7.80 -19.73
N PRO A 49 9.62 9.04 -20.18
CA PRO A 49 8.31 9.66 -20.04
C PRO A 49 7.25 8.89 -20.85
N ASP A 50 6.18 8.45 -20.20
CA ASP A 50 5.06 7.71 -20.82
C ASP A 50 3.71 8.18 -20.23
N PRO A 51 2.74 8.62 -21.06
CA PRO A 51 1.40 9.00 -20.59
C PRO A 51 0.67 7.87 -19.85
N ARG A 52 1.01 6.61 -20.11
CA ARG A 52 0.38 5.43 -19.50
C ARG A 52 0.53 5.37 -17.99
N TRP A 53 1.53 6.06 -17.43
CA TRP A 53 1.70 6.15 -15.97
C TRP A 53 0.56 6.87 -15.28
N PHE A 54 -0.10 7.78 -16.00
CA PHE A 54 -1.20 8.58 -15.48
C PHE A 54 -2.57 8.00 -15.87
N ILE A 55 -2.60 6.90 -16.63
CA ILE A 55 -3.85 6.19 -16.94
C ILE A 55 -4.25 5.33 -15.73
N ASN A 56 -5.55 5.29 -15.44
CA ASN A 56 -6.09 4.46 -14.36
C ASN A 56 -5.80 2.97 -14.62
N THR A 57 -5.06 2.32 -13.72
CA THR A 57 -4.61 0.93 -13.89
C THR A 57 -5.55 -0.12 -13.30
N ARG A 58 -6.31 0.22 -12.26
CA ARG A 58 -7.32 -0.63 -11.63
C ARG A 58 -8.63 0.16 -11.50
N VAL A 59 -9.65 -0.25 -12.24
CA VAL A 59 -10.98 0.36 -12.23
C VAL A 59 -12.02 -0.72 -11.94
N ILE A 60 -13.00 -0.40 -11.11
CA ILE A 60 -14.14 -1.26 -10.80
C ILE A 60 -15.43 -0.53 -11.15
N SER A 61 -16.43 -1.24 -11.70
CA SER A 61 -17.75 -0.67 -11.93
C SER A 61 -18.53 -0.62 -10.61
N GLN A 62 -19.42 0.36 -10.49
CA GLN A 62 -20.19 0.58 -9.26
C GLN A 62 -21.08 -0.62 -8.91
N GLU A 63 -21.77 -1.20 -9.90
CA GLU A 63 -22.60 -2.40 -9.73
C GLU A 63 -21.82 -3.57 -9.12
N LYS A 64 -20.60 -3.82 -9.63
CA LYS A 64 -19.74 -4.89 -9.09
C LYS A 64 -19.28 -4.57 -7.68
N LEU A 65 -18.95 -3.30 -7.41
CA LEU A 65 -18.52 -2.86 -6.09
C LEU A 65 -19.63 -3.07 -5.05
N GLU A 66 -20.89 -2.83 -5.41
CA GLU A 66 -22.05 -3.10 -4.57
C GLU A 66 -22.22 -4.59 -4.29
N SER A 67 -22.20 -5.44 -5.32
CA SER A 67 -22.21 -6.90 -5.11
C SER A 67 -21.08 -7.39 -4.21
N PHE A 68 -19.87 -6.82 -4.35
CA PHE A 68 -18.74 -7.14 -3.46
C PHE A 68 -18.98 -6.70 -2.01
N ARG A 69 -19.63 -5.56 -1.80
CA ARG A 69 -19.96 -5.07 -0.45
C ARG A 69 -20.97 -5.96 0.26
N GLU A 70 -21.82 -6.67 -0.47
CA GLU A 70 -22.77 -7.64 0.08
C GLU A 70 -22.12 -9.01 0.30
N GLU A 71 -21.45 -9.55 -0.72
CA GLU A 71 -20.93 -10.93 -0.67
C GLU A 71 -19.73 -11.12 0.28
N ILE A 72 -18.84 -10.12 0.39
CA ILE A 72 -17.62 -10.23 1.19
C ILE A 72 -17.92 -10.36 2.69
N PRO A 73 -18.71 -9.49 3.33
CA PRO A 73 -19.01 -9.63 4.76
C PRO A 73 -19.72 -10.95 5.07
N ASP A 74 -20.62 -11.41 4.20
CA ASP A 74 -21.29 -12.70 4.37
C ASP A 74 -20.28 -13.85 4.37
N ARG A 75 -19.37 -13.87 3.40
CA ARG A 75 -18.32 -14.90 3.33
C ARG A 75 -17.30 -14.78 4.45
N LEU A 76 -16.96 -13.57 4.90
CA LEU A 76 -16.03 -13.34 6.02
C LEU A 76 -16.65 -13.63 7.40
N SER A 77 -17.98 -13.60 7.52
CA SER A 77 -18.68 -13.89 8.78
C SER A 77 -18.46 -15.32 9.25
N SER A 78 -18.18 -16.24 8.33
CA SER A 78 -17.78 -17.62 8.64
C SER A 78 -16.30 -17.69 8.99
N ASN A 79 -16.00 -18.18 10.20
CA ASN A 79 -14.64 -18.39 10.70
C ASN A 79 -13.81 -19.42 9.90
N TYR A 80 -14.44 -20.21 9.03
CA TYR A 80 -13.77 -21.27 8.26
C TYR A 80 -13.41 -20.85 6.83
N ASN A 81 -13.85 -19.68 6.39
CA ASN A 81 -13.61 -19.21 5.04
C ASN A 81 -12.28 -18.44 4.95
N ILE A 82 -11.45 -18.81 3.97
CA ILE A 82 -10.18 -18.14 3.69
C ILE A 82 -10.17 -17.51 2.29
N ILE A 83 -9.58 -16.32 2.18
CA ILE A 83 -9.35 -15.68 0.89
C ILE A 83 -8.03 -16.19 0.33
N MET A 84 -8.07 -16.93 -0.79
CA MET A 84 -6.85 -17.45 -1.44
C MET A 84 -6.05 -16.37 -2.20
N ASN A 85 -6.73 -15.43 -2.87
CA ASN A 85 -6.11 -14.43 -3.74
C ASN A 85 -6.43 -12.98 -3.30
N GLY A 86 -5.96 -12.58 -2.13
CA GLY A 86 -6.29 -11.28 -1.54
C GLY A 86 -5.75 -10.05 -2.30
N SER A 87 -4.67 -10.19 -3.08
CA SER A 87 -3.98 -9.07 -3.76
C SER A 87 -4.77 -8.44 -4.93
N ASN A 88 -5.77 -9.15 -5.43
CA ASN A 88 -6.60 -8.70 -6.55
C ASN A 88 -7.92 -8.05 -6.09
N LEU A 89 -8.27 -8.16 -4.81
CA LEU A 89 -9.53 -7.64 -4.28
C LEU A 89 -9.35 -6.20 -3.75
N PRO A 90 -10.23 -5.26 -4.12
CA PRO A 90 -10.18 -3.88 -3.63
C PRO A 90 -10.78 -3.78 -2.21
N MET A 91 -10.19 -4.48 -1.24
CA MET A 91 -10.68 -4.52 0.15
C MET A 91 -10.75 -3.14 0.82
N SER A 92 -9.93 -2.18 0.35
CA SER A 92 -9.97 -0.79 0.82
C SER A 92 -11.30 -0.09 0.52
N LEU A 93 -11.98 -0.43 -0.58
CA LEU A 93 -13.25 0.19 -0.97
C LEU A 93 -14.47 -0.46 -0.31
N VAL A 94 -14.32 -1.72 0.12
CA VAL A 94 -15.36 -2.49 0.80
C VAL A 94 -15.48 -2.05 2.25
N ASN A 95 -14.35 -1.89 2.94
CA ASN A 95 -14.28 -1.54 4.36
C ASN A 95 -14.26 -0.02 4.61
N GLU A 96 -14.99 0.78 3.82
CA GLU A 96 -15.13 2.22 4.07
C GLU A 96 -15.82 2.46 5.41
N HIS A 97 -15.03 2.46 6.49
CA HIS A 97 -15.51 2.84 7.80
C HIS A 97 -15.95 4.30 7.69
N LYS A 98 -17.25 4.54 7.85
CA LYS A 98 -17.80 5.86 8.17
C LYS A 98 -17.28 6.28 9.56
N LYS A 99 -15.97 6.45 9.71
CA LYS A 99 -15.38 7.24 10.78
C LYS A 99 -15.81 8.66 10.48
N LYS A 100 -17.01 9.01 10.92
CA LYS A 100 -17.41 10.40 11.11
C LYS A 100 -16.38 10.95 12.09
N GLY A 101 -15.30 11.53 11.57
CA GLY A 101 -14.32 12.22 12.39
C GLY A 101 -15.11 13.20 13.24
N LYS A 102 -14.95 13.14 14.56
CA LYS A 102 -15.49 14.17 15.46
C LYS A 102 -15.16 15.51 14.82
N ALA A 103 -16.19 16.31 14.55
CA ALA A 103 -16.07 17.56 13.80
C ALA A 103 -14.85 18.32 14.29
N HIS A 104 -13.94 18.66 13.37
CA HIS A 104 -12.67 19.29 13.74
C HIS A 104 -12.96 20.74 14.15
N GLN A 105 -13.18 20.96 15.45
CA GLN A 105 -13.51 22.27 16.01
C GLN A 105 -12.42 23.34 15.80
N LEU A 106 -11.24 22.94 15.30
CA LEU A 106 -10.13 23.84 14.98
C LEU A 106 -10.32 24.60 13.65
N GLY A 107 -11.25 24.18 12.79
CA GLY A 107 -11.57 24.89 11.54
C GLY A 107 -12.70 25.92 11.67
N SER A 108 -13.42 25.97 12.81
CA SER A 108 -14.59 26.83 13.00
C SER A 108 -14.33 28.09 13.82
N LYS A 109 -13.11 28.29 14.33
CA LYS A 109 -12.73 29.52 15.04
C LYS A 109 -11.59 30.20 14.28
N PRO A 110 -11.77 31.44 13.78
CA PRO A 110 -10.63 32.21 13.29
C PRO A 110 -9.72 32.50 14.48
N SER A 111 -8.50 31.96 14.48
CA SER A 111 -7.46 32.35 15.43
C SER A 111 -6.94 33.73 15.03
N ALA A 112 -7.71 34.78 15.36
CA ALA A 112 -7.22 36.13 15.37
C ALA A 112 -6.12 36.24 16.43
N GLY A 113 -5.00 36.82 16.03
CA GLY A 113 -3.75 36.86 16.77
C GLY A 113 -3.87 37.41 18.19
N THR A 114 -2.87 37.04 18.96
CA THR A 114 -2.58 37.55 20.29
C THR A 114 -2.45 39.07 20.30
N GLU A 115 -3.53 39.79 20.63
CA GLU A 115 -3.44 41.12 21.21
C GLU A 115 -4.27 41.21 22.48
N LYS A 116 -3.56 41.46 23.58
CA LYS A 116 -4.16 41.65 24.90
C LYS A 116 -4.85 43.02 24.94
N LYS A 117 -5.87 43.06 25.79
CA LYS A 117 -6.49 44.21 26.50
C LYS A 117 -7.67 44.85 25.75
N HIS A 118 -8.88 44.59 26.24
CA HIS A 118 -9.64 45.48 27.12
C HIS A 118 -10.94 44.78 27.54
N ALA A 119 -11.13 44.58 28.85
CA ALA A 119 -12.41 44.15 29.39
C ALA A 119 -13.39 45.32 29.32
N LYS A 120 -14.48 45.18 28.56
CA LYS A 120 -15.68 46.00 28.74
C LYS A 120 -16.93 45.13 28.71
N HIS A 121 -17.62 45.23 29.83
CA HIS A 121 -18.94 44.70 30.14
C HIS A 121 -19.96 45.18 29.09
N PHE A 122 -20.66 44.26 28.40
CA PHE A 122 -21.89 44.59 27.68
C PHE A 122 -23.01 43.63 28.09
N LYS A 123 -23.89 44.19 28.93
CA LYS A 123 -25.25 43.81 29.30
C LYS A 123 -25.93 42.71 28.46
N SER A 124 -26.35 41.68 29.18
CA SER A 124 -27.71 41.12 29.24
C SER A 124 -28.71 41.50 28.13
N LEU A 125 -29.16 40.50 27.37
CA LEU A 125 -30.48 40.48 26.72
C LEU A 125 -30.92 39.03 26.42
N ALA A 126 -31.43 38.38 27.46
CA ALA A 126 -32.48 37.37 27.33
C ALA A 126 -33.33 37.48 28.61
N LYS A 127 -34.14 38.54 28.65
CA LYS A 127 -35.18 38.71 29.67
C LYS A 127 -36.16 37.54 29.52
N LYS A 128 -36.30 36.80 30.62
CA LYS A 128 -37.55 36.31 31.19
C LYS A 128 -38.81 36.52 30.34
N ALA A 129 -39.48 35.42 30.04
CA ALA A 129 -40.93 35.35 30.23
C ALA A 129 -41.28 33.87 30.44
N ASP A 130 -41.20 33.44 31.70
CA ASP A 130 -42.05 32.36 32.19
C ASP A 130 -43.47 32.93 32.33
N THR A 131 -44.43 32.07 31.96
CA THR A 131 -45.77 31.88 32.52
C THR A 131 -46.85 32.94 32.23
N PRO A 132 -48.15 32.60 32.32
CA PRO A 132 -48.79 31.60 33.19
C PRO A 132 -48.53 30.13 32.86
#